data_AF-A0A8H7TY94-F1
#
_entry.id   AF-A0A8H7TY94-F1
#
_cell.length_a   1.000
_cell.length_b   1.000
_cell.length_c   1.000
_cell.angle_alpha   90.00
_cell.angle_beta   90.00
_cell.angle_gamma   90.00
#
_symmetry.space_group_name_H-M   'P 1'
#
loop_
_entity.id
_entity.type
_entity.pdbx_description
1 polymer ?
#
loop_
_entity_poly.entity_id
_entity_poly.type
_entity_poly.pdbx_seq_one_letter_code
_entity_poly.pdbx_strand_id
1 'polypeptide(L)'
;MENRIALSVLAGTLFVYLLYRRWSKISISDVPGPRWQSFWTGNIKQLRHEEVITMDTEWQTNFGNVARIWYPFGREALWISDPQAMKYILQKSGYAFEKIPERRIAAKLIGDGGLDGADAHVISIASFGYRTGCLENEDNELAKGYMNFLPSSLRLMFETLAEYLTVPIASALYLNLPTRVAAKLRSNRNVAHRVAEELLETKLSQGLPRTDKRDLMSIFAQACKSMHAHSRMSRYEVISQVRTIMFAGSETTTNALSFALLELAKYPHYQRRLRSEIRAMEETVRARGDEISPAEVEAMPFLQAFNKEVLRLHPLVPYMYRQPVANDIIPLSKPITTRSGKVIHELPVPAGLRLVLSIPSCNRDKDI
;
A
#
# COMPACT_ATOMS: atom_id res chain seq x y z
N MET A 1 -17.45 60.24 -15.71
CA MET A 1 -18.51 59.45 -15.03
C MET A 1 -18.60 58.03 -15.61
N GLU A 2 -18.49 57.89 -16.93
CA GLU A 2 -18.60 56.62 -17.66
C GLU A 2 -17.63 55.51 -17.20
N ASN A 3 -16.36 55.84 -16.92
CA ASN A 3 -15.39 54.84 -16.46
C ASN A 3 -15.73 54.20 -15.10
N ARG A 4 -16.48 54.89 -14.22
CA ARG A 4 -16.87 54.31 -12.92
C ARG A 4 -17.99 53.29 -13.08
N ILE A 5 -18.92 53.52 -14.00
CA ILE A 5 -20.03 52.60 -14.30
C ILE A 5 -19.50 51.34 -14.98
N ALA A 6 -18.57 51.47 -15.92
CA ALA A 6 -17.94 50.33 -16.60
C ALA A 6 -17.19 49.40 -15.62
N LEU A 7 -16.45 49.97 -14.66
CA LEU A 7 -15.75 49.21 -13.61
C LEU A 7 -16.72 48.48 -12.67
N SER A 8 -17.85 49.11 -12.31
CA SER A 8 -18.87 48.48 -11.47
C SER A 8 -19.56 47.32 -12.19
N VAL A 9 -19.84 47.46 -13.49
CA VAL A 9 -20.44 46.39 -14.30
C VAL A 9 -19.48 45.20 -14.45
N LEU A 10 -18.20 45.45 -14.75
CA LEU A 10 -17.16 44.42 -14.84
C LEU A 10 -16.94 43.67 -13.51
N ALA A 11 -16.90 44.41 -12.40
CA ALA A 11 -16.80 43.81 -11.07
C ALA A 11 -18.04 42.96 -10.73
N GLY A 12 -19.23 43.44 -11.10
CA GLY A 12 -20.48 42.69 -10.94
C GLY A 12 -20.54 41.43 -11.80
N THR A 13 -20.10 41.49 -13.06
CA THR A 13 -20.05 40.31 -13.95
C THR A 13 -19.01 39.31 -13.47
N LEU A 14 -17.84 39.77 -13.04
CA LEU A 14 -16.81 38.92 -12.45
C LEU A 14 -17.32 38.27 -11.16
N PHE A 15 -18.03 39.01 -10.30
CA PHE A 15 -18.61 38.47 -9.07
C PHE A 15 -19.68 37.42 -9.35
N VAL A 16 -20.60 37.68 -10.30
CA VAL A 16 -21.61 36.70 -10.73
C VAL A 16 -20.96 35.49 -11.41
N TYR A 17 -19.92 35.68 -12.22
CA TYR A 17 -19.14 34.59 -12.81
C TYR A 17 -18.40 33.76 -11.76
N LEU A 18 -17.84 34.40 -10.72
CA LEU A 18 -17.18 33.72 -9.61
C LEU A 18 -18.20 32.97 -8.73
N LEU A 19 -19.38 33.54 -8.48
CA LEU A 19 -20.48 32.87 -7.79
C LEU A 19 -21.02 31.71 -8.61
N TYR A 20 -21.24 31.91 -9.92
CA TYR A 20 -21.64 30.86 -10.85
C TYR A 20 -20.59 29.75 -10.89
N ARG A 21 -19.29 30.06 -10.97
CA ARG A 21 -18.19 29.09 -10.93
C ARG A 21 -18.08 28.37 -9.58
N ARG A 22 -18.44 29.04 -8.49
CA ARG A 22 -18.48 28.46 -7.13
C ARG A 22 -19.68 27.56 -6.91
N TRP A 23 -20.83 27.87 -7.52
CA TRP A 23 -22.06 27.07 -7.43
C TRP A 23 -22.18 25.99 -8.50
N SER A 24 -21.51 26.14 -9.66
CA SER A 24 -21.50 25.15 -10.75
C SER A 24 -20.45 24.04 -10.56
N LYS A 25 -19.46 24.26 -9.69
CA LYS A 25 -18.52 23.20 -9.29
C LYS A 25 -19.21 22.26 -8.31
N ILE A 26 -19.29 20.99 -8.68
CA ILE A 26 -19.68 19.92 -7.77
C ILE A 26 -18.65 19.92 -6.63
N SER A 27 -19.13 20.30 -5.44
CA SER A 27 -18.35 20.15 -4.22
C SER A 27 -18.30 18.67 -3.89
N ILE A 28 -17.16 18.18 -3.38
CA ILE A 28 -17.02 16.81 -2.85
C ILE A 28 -18.18 16.48 -1.90
N SER A 29 -18.68 17.49 -1.18
CA SER A 29 -19.81 17.37 -0.28
C SER A 29 -21.12 16.86 -0.91
N ASP A 30 -21.26 16.99 -2.23
CA ASP A 30 -22.41 16.53 -3.01
C ASP A 30 -22.28 15.05 -3.44
N VAL A 31 -21.11 14.43 -3.26
CA VAL A 31 -20.93 12.99 -3.49
C VAL A 31 -21.66 12.20 -2.38
N PRO A 32 -22.45 11.16 -2.74
CA PRO A 32 -23.11 10.30 -1.76
C PRO A 32 -22.07 9.53 -0.93
N GLY A 33 -22.47 9.07 0.25
CA GLY A 33 -21.55 8.33 1.11
C GLY A 33 -22.07 8.14 2.53
N PRO A 34 -21.41 7.28 3.31
CA PRO A 34 -21.85 6.91 4.66
C PRO A 34 -21.94 8.12 5.59
N ARG A 35 -22.78 7.98 6.63
CA ARG A 35 -22.84 8.98 7.70
C ARG A 35 -21.54 8.97 8.50
N TRP A 36 -21.22 10.14 9.04
CA TRP A 36 -20.07 10.31 9.92
C TRP A 36 -20.34 9.63 11.27
N GLN A 37 -19.55 8.60 11.62
CA GLN A 37 -19.79 7.84 12.87
C GLN A 37 -19.29 8.57 14.12
N SER A 38 -18.15 9.26 14.04
CA SER A 38 -17.56 9.95 15.20
C SER A 38 -16.63 11.06 14.74
N PHE A 39 -16.68 12.20 15.46
CA PHE A 39 -15.79 13.33 15.23
C PHE A 39 -14.30 12.94 15.16
N TRP A 40 -13.90 12.08 16.09
CA TRP A 40 -12.50 11.71 16.32
C TRP A 40 -11.98 10.65 15.37
N THR A 41 -12.85 9.81 14.82
CA THR A 41 -12.41 8.63 14.05
C THR A 41 -12.97 8.57 12.63
N GLY A 42 -13.92 9.43 12.28
CA GLY A 42 -14.51 9.44 10.94
C GLY A 42 -15.17 8.10 10.63
N ASN A 43 -14.84 7.54 9.47
CA ASN A 43 -15.14 6.18 9.02
C ASN A 43 -13.90 5.26 9.07
N ILE A 44 -12.78 5.66 9.68
CA ILE A 44 -11.52 4.86 9.69
C ILE A 44 -11.72 3.51 10.37
N LYS A 45 -12.55 3.45 11.41
CA LYS A 45 -12.83 2.18 12.10
C LYS A 45 -13.39 1.14 11.14
N GLN A 46 -14.30 1.54 10.25
CA GLN A 46 -14.88 0.66 9.23
C GLN A 46 -13.81 0.20 8.23
N LEU A 47 -12.91 1.10 7.82
CA LEU A 47 -11.79 0.78 6.93
C LEU A 47 -10.73 -0.15 7.56
N ARG A 48 -10.63 -0.27 8.89
CA ARG A 48 -9.56 -1.03 9.57
C ARG A 48 -10.02 -2.23 10.41
N HIS A 49 -11.27 -2.27 10.87
CA HIS A 49 -11.75 -3.29 11.83
C HIS A 49 -12.82 -4.23 11.26
N GLU A 50 -13.50 -3.86 10.18
CA GLU A 50 -14.45 -4.78 9.53
C GLU A 50 -13.66 -5.80 8.70
N GLU A 51 -14.20 -7.03 8.58
CA GLU A 51 -13.64 -8.02 7.66
C GLU A 51 -13.47 -7.38 6.28
N VAL A 52 -12.27 -7.51 5.72
CA VAL A 52 -11.93 -6.97 4.40
C VAL A 52 -12.99 -7.44 3.41
N ILE A 53 -13.69 -6.50 2.77
CA ILE A 53 -14.80 -6.65 1.80
C ILE A 53 -16.20 -6.30 2.30
N THR A 54 -16.52 -6.49 3.59
CA THR A 54 -17.91 -6.36 4.04
C THR A 54 -18.40 -4.92 3.92
N MET A 55 -17.63 -3.99 4.50
CA MET A 55 -17.82 -2.55 4.35
C MET A 55 -17.82 -2.12 2.88
N ASP A 56 -16.85 -2.61 2.11
CA ASP A 56 -16.65 -2.25 0.70
C ASP A 56 -17.88 -2.59 -0.13
N THR A 57 -18.43 -3.78 0.07
CA THR A 57 -19.65 -4.26 -0.60
C THR A 57 -20.86 -3.44 -0.18
N GLU A 58 -20.99 -3.12 1.11
CA GLU A 58 -22.07 -2.27 1.62
C GLU A 58 -22.02 -0.87 0.98
N TRP A 59 -20.85 -0.24 0.97
CA TRP A 59 -20.67 1.09 0.38
C TRP A 59 -20.90 1.09 -1.13
N GLN A 60 -20.38 0.07 -1.84
CA GLN A 60 -20.60 -0.07 -3.27
C GLN A 60 -22.08 -0.24 -3.61
N THR A 61 -22.81 -1.03 -2.81
CA THR A 61 -24.25 -1.28 -3.00
C THR A 61 -25.07 -0.01 -2.73
N ASN A 62 -24.72 0.74 -1.69
CA ASN A 62 -25.50 1.90 -1.25
C ASN A 62 -25.17 3.20 -2.00
N PHE A 63 -23.93 3.37 -2.47
CA PHE A 63 -23.44 4.64 -3.02
C PHE A 63 -22.80 4.51 -4.40
N GLY A 64 -22.65 3.29 -4.94
CA GLY A 64 -21.94 3.03 -6.19
C GLY A 64 -20.43 3.00 -6.02
N ASN A 65 -19.70 3.17 -7.14
CA ASN A 65 -18.24 3.00 -7.17
C ASN A 65 -17.42 4.17 -6.58
N VAL A 66 -18.10 5.22 -6.10
CA VAL A 66 -17.47 6.39 -5.48
C VAL A 66 -18.32 6.83 -4.29
N ALA A 67 -17.70 6.96 -3.13
CA ALA A 67 -18.36 7.42 -1.92
C ALA A 67 -17.54 8.50 -1.19
N ARG A 68 -18.20 9.53 -0.68
CA ARG A 68 -17.60 10.48 0.27
C ARG A 68 -17.51 9.85 1.63
N ILE A 69 -16.32 9.87 2.21
CA ILE A 69 -16.04 9.33 3.54
C ILE A 69 -15.38 10.38 4.43
N TRP A 70 -15.41 10.13 5.74
CA TRP A 70 -14.89 11.04 6.74
C TRP A 70 -13.63 10.47 7.38
N TYR A 71 -12.64 11.33 7.55
CA TYR A 71 -11.45 11.11 8.36
C TYR A 71 -11.58 11.87 9.69
N PRO A 72 -10.70 11.62 10.67
CA PRO A 72 -10.64 12.32 11.94
C PRO A 72 -10.72 13.84 11.76
N PHE A 73 -11.34 14.50 12.74
CA PHE A 73 -11.50 15.96 12.77
C PHE A 73 -12.33 16.52 11.61
N GLY A 74 -13.19 15.69 11.00
CA GLY A 74 -14.14 16.12 9.97
C GLY A 74 -13.51 16.33 8.59
N ARG A 75 -12.31 15.79 8.35
CA ARG A 75 -11.69 15.83 7.02
C ARG A 75 -12.48 14.97 6.04
N GLU A 76 -12.78 15.51 4.87
CA GLU A 76 -13.39 14.75 3.79
C GLU A 76 -12.33 13.97 3.00
N ALA A 77 -12.71 12.78 2.55
CA ALA A 77 -11.96 11.98 1.60
C ALA A 77 -12.92 11.27 0.65
N LEU A 78 -12.39 10.72 -0.44
CA LEU A 78 -13.15 9.89 -1.36
C LEU A 78 -12.67 8.45 -1.28
N TRP A 79 -13.61 7.53 -1.11
CA TRP A 79 -13.43 6.13 -1.37
C TRP A 79 -13.81 5.85 -2.82
N ILE A 80 -12.92 5.21 -3.58
CA ILE A 80 -13.05 4.97 -5.02
C ILE A 80 -12.77 3.50 -5.30
N SER A 81 -13.74 2.82 -5.92
CA SER A 81 -13.59 1.46 -6.47
C SER A 81 -13.74 1.40 -7.98
N ASP A 82 -14.04 2.54 -8.62
CA ASP A 82 -14.25 2.63 -10.07
C ASP A 82 -12.97 2.26 -10.86
N PRO A 83 -13.01 1.23 -11.72
CA PRO A 83 -11.84 0.75 -12.46
C PRO A 83 -11.20 1.80 -13.38
N GLN A 84 -11.99 2.65 -14.02
CA GLN A 84 -11.48 3.70 -14.91
C GLN A 84 -10.83 4.83 -14.11
N ALA A 85 -11.45 5.22 -13.00
CA ALA A 85 -10.88 6.18 -12.06
C ALA A 85 -9.55 5.67 -11.50
N MET A 86 -9.52 4.42 -11.01
CA MET A 86 -8.30 3.81 -10.48
C MET A 86 -7.19 3.71 -11.53
N LYS A 87 -7.53 3.33 -12.77
CA LYS A 87 -6.58 3.33 -13.89
C LYS A 87 -6.05 4.73 -14.19
N TYR A 88 -6.89 5.75 -14.18
CA TYR A 88 -6.48 7.14 -14.40
C TYR A 88 -5.50 7.61 -13.32
N ILE A 89 -5.86 7.42 -12.05
CA ILE A 89 -5.08 7.83 -10.87
C ILE A 89 -3.74 7.11 -10.81
N LEU A 90 -3.70 5.81 -11.08
CA LEU A 90 -2.52 4.97 -10.86
C LEU A 90 -1.58 4.89 -12.07
N GLN A 91 -2.11 4.94 -13.30
CA GLN A 91 -1.31 4.72 -14.51
C GLN A 91 -1.14 5.99 -15.34
N LYS A 92 -2.25 6.66 -15.73
CA LYS A 92 -2.19 7.76 -16.70
C LYS A 92 -1.63 9.05 -16.09
N SER A 93 -1.98 9.33 -14.84
CA SER A 93 -1.62 10.57 -14.16
C SER A 93 -0.80 10.31 -12.89
N GLY A 94 -0.05 9.20 -12.82
CA GLY A 94 0.61 8.74 -11.59
C GLY A 94 1.52 9.78 -10.89
N TYR A 95 2.11 10.73 -11.62
CA TYR A 95 2.87 11.84 -11.03
C TYR A 95 1.98 13.00 -10.53
N ALA A 96 0.80 13.18 -11.11
CA ALA A 96 -0.19 14.15 -10.65
C ALA A 96 -0.94 13.67 -9.39
N PHE A 97 -0.87 12.38 -9.07
CA PHE A 97 -1.42 11.79 -7.86
C PHE A 97 -0.31 11.23 -6.97
N GLU A 98 0.16 12.01 -6.02
CA GLU A 98 1.23 11.58 -5.13
C GLU A 98 0.74 10.71 -3.97
N LYS A 99 1.67 9.99 -3.32
CA LYS A 99 1.39 9.33 -2.05
C LYS A 99 1.08 10.38 -0.99
N ILE A 100 0.04 10.13 -0.19
CA ILE A 100 -0.30 10.99 0.94
C ILE A 100 0.93 11.16 1.87
N PRO A 101 1.17 12.35 2.45
CA PRO A 101 2.38 12.64 3.23
C PRO A 101 2.66 11.60 4.33
N GLU A 102 1.61 11.08 4.93
CA GLU A 102 1.65 10.11 6.02
C GLU A 102 2.18 8.76 5.55
N ARG A 103 1.85 8.33 4.32
CA ARG A 103 2.43 7.11 3.73
C ARG A 103 3.91 7.31 3.38
N ARG A 104 4.34 8.54 3.10
CA ARG A 104 5.78 8.86 2.95
C ARG A 104 6.50 8.80 4.30
N ILE A 105 5.86 9.28 5.37
CA ILE A 105 6.36 9.15 6.75
C ILE A 105 6.43 7.69 7.15
N ALA A 106 5.36 6.92 6.96
CA ALA A 106 5.33 5.50 7.28
C ALA A 106 6.37 4.72 6.47
N ALA A 107 6.53 4.99 5.17
CA ALA A 107 7.59 4.38 4.36
C ALA A 107 9.00 4.77 4.85
N LYS A 108 9.17 6.03 5.24
CA LYS A 108 10.41 6.51 5.85
C LYS A 108 10.64 5.88 7.22
N LEU A 109 9.61 5.63 8.02
CA LEU A 109 9.70 4.91 9.29
C LEU A 109 9.91 3.42 9.06
N ILE A 110 9.35 2.78 8.04
CA ILE A 110 9.68 1.38 7.73
C ILE A 110 11.15 1.26 7.30
N GLY A 111 11.65 2.23 6.52
CA GLY A 111 13.07 2.35 6.19
C GLY A 111 13.95 2.77 7.39
N ASP A 112 13.49 3.68 8.25
CA ASP A 112 14.32 4.36 9.26
C ASP A 112 14.05 3.88 10.70
N GLY A 113 12.87 3.36 11.03
CA GLY A 113 12.48 2.77 12.33
C GLY A 113 11.05 2.17 12.45
N GLY A 114 10.98 0.85 12.68
CA GLY A 114 9.82 0.13 13.23
C GLY A 114 9.36 -1.05 12.36
N LEU A 115 9.60 -2.28 12.83
CA LEU A 115 9.12 -3.52 12.21
C LEU A 115 7.88 -4.02 12.97
N ASP A 116 6.78 -4.29 12.28
CA ASP A 116 5.58 -5.01 12.77
C ASP A 116 5.08 -5.92 11.62
N GLY A 117 5.37 -7.23 11.59
CA GLY A 117 4.87 -8.16 10.55
C GLY A 117 5.69 -9.46 10.34
N ALA A 118 5.06 -10.63 10.25
CA ALA A 118 5.67 -11.97 10.42
C ALA A 118 6.47 -12.58 9.23
N ASP A 119 7.51 -13.35 9.59
CA ASP A 119 8.35 -14.32 8.85
C ASP A 119 9.18 -13.87 7.63
N ALA A 120 10.39 -13.36 7.89
CA ALA A 120 11.33 -12.84 6.88
C ALA A 120 12.22 -13.89 6.18
N HIS A 121 12.00 -15.19 6.40
CA HIS A 121 12.97 -16.23 6.01
C HIS A 121 13.11 -16.40 4.49
N VAL A 122 12.01 -16.59 3.77
CA VAL A 122 12.04 -16.83 2.31
C VAL A 122 12.56 -15.63 1.55
N ILE A 123 12.08 -14.42 1.90
CA ILE A 123 12.54 -13.17 1.27
C ILE A 123 14.02 -12.92 1.57
N SER A 124 14.51 -13.32 2.75
CA SER A 124 15.90 -13.12 3.15
C SER A 124 16.85 -14.09 2.44
N ILE A 125 16.43 -15.34 2.22
CA ILE A 125 17.20 -16.29 1.41
C ILE A 125 17.20 -15.83 -0.04
N ALA A 126 16.04 -15.56 -0.62
CA ALA A 126 15.91 -15.23 -2.04
C ALA A 126 16.57 -13.89 -2.40
N SER A 127 16.41 -12.86 -1.55
CA SER A 127 16.95 -11.52 -1.84
C SER A 127 18.40 -11.37 -1.38
N PHE A 128 18.75 -11.94 -0.21
CA PHE A 128 20.02 -11.63 0.47
C PHE A 128 20.93 -12.84 0.64
N GLY A 129 20.50 -14.03 0.20
CA GLY A 129 21.27 -15.27 0.36
C GLY A 129 21.46 -15.66 1.83
N TYR A 130 20.57 -15.22 2.72
CA TYR A 130 20.72 -15.37 4.17
C TYR A 130 19.60 -16.18 4.79
N ARG A 131 19.98 -17.19 5.58
CA ARG A 131 19.05 -17.97 6.38
C ARG A 131 18.86 -17.28 7.72
N THR A 132 17.68 -16.70 7.94
CA THR A 132 17.36 -16.00 9.20
C THR A 132 17.17 -16.93 10.39
N GLY A 133 17.03 -18.24 10.18
CA GLY A 133 16.70 -19.22 11.22
C GLY A 133 15.29 -19.09 11.81
N CYS A 134 14.40 -18.28 11.21
CA CYS A 134 13.03 -18.08 11.73
C CYS A 134 12.16 -19.34 11.66
N LEU A 135 12.41 -20.24 10.70
CA LEU A 135 11.69 -21.52 10.58
C LEU A 135 12.24 -22.62 11.49
N GLU A 136 13.48 -22.47 11.96
CA GLU A 136 14.22 -23.49 12.71
C GLU A 136 14.17 -23.24 14.22
N ASN A 137 13.89 -22.01 14.64
CA ASN A 137 13.92 -21.59 16.04
C ASN A 137 12.70 -20.72 16.38
N GLU A 138 11.75 -21.27 17.13
CA GLU A 138 10.58 -20.54 17.64
C GLU A 138 10.96 -19.35 18.53
N ASP A 139 12.16 -19.37 19.13
CA ASP A 139 12.67 -18.31 19.99
C ASP A 139 13.41 -17.19 19.26
N ASN A 140 13.44 -17.21 17.93
CA ASN A 140 14.19 -16.26 17.10
C ASN A 140 13.79 -14.79 17.38
N GLU A 141 14.77 -13.96 17.71
CA GLU A 141 14.55 -12.54 18.07
C GLU A 141 13.92 -11.73 16.94
N LEU A 142 14.28 -12.05 15.68
CA LEU A 142 13.72 -11.38 14.51
C LEU A 142 12.24 -11.78 14.35
N ALA A 143 11.91 -13.07 14.49
CA ALA A 143 10.52 -13.57 14.44
C ALA A 143 9.65 -12.99 15.58
N LYS A 144 10.19 -12.93 16.81
CA LYS A 144 9.51 -12.33 17.98
C LYS A 144 9.38 -10.81 17.91
N GLY A 145 10.29 -10.14 17.21
CA GLY A 145 10.16 -8.72 16.90
C GLY A 145 8.95 -8.46 16.02
N TYR A 146 8.64 -9.39 15.12
CA TYR A 146 7.61 -9.24 14.11
C TYR A 146 6.18 -9.56 14.56
N MET A 147 5.99 -10.39 15.59
CA MET A 147 4.66 -10.80 16.10
C MET A 147 4.18 -9.89 17.23
N ASN A 148 3.43 -8.80 16.97
CA ASN A 148 2.66 -8.08 18.01
C ASN A 148 1.55 -7.17 17.43
N PHE A 149 0.41 -7.74 17.03
CA PHE A 149 -0.81 -6.95 16.80
C PHE A 149 -1.50 -6.64 18.14
N LEU A 150 -1.54 -5.37 18.54
CA LEU A 150 -2.39 -4.88 19.64
C LEU A 150 -3.48 -3.97 19.07
N PRO A 151 -4.75 -4.41 19.02
CA PRO A 151 -5.86 -3.54 18.65
C PRO A 151 -6.29 -2.76 19.89
N SER A 152 -5.95 -1.47 19.96
CA SER A 152 -6.61 -0.55 20.90
C SER A 152 -7.04 0.73 20.19
N SER A 153 -8.25 1.19 20.52
CA SER A 153 -8.85 2.42 19.99
C SER A 153 -8.00 3.66 20.30
N LEU A 154 -7.30 3.67 21.44
CA LEU A 154 -6.34 4.70 21.82
C LEU A 154 -5.08 4.66 20.95
N ARG A 155 -4.53 3.49 20.61
CA ARG A 155 -3.42 3.38 19.65
C ARG A 155 -3.84 3.90 18.28
N LEU A 156 -5.04 3.56 17.81
CA LEU A 156 -5.57 4.07 16.55
C LEU A 156 -5.64 5.61 16.56
N MET A 157 -6.11 6.19 17.66
CA MET A 157 -6.11 7.64 17.86
C MET A 157 -4.70 8.22 17.84
N PHE A 158 -3.71 7.64 18.52
CA PHE A 158 -2.32 8.11 18.49
C PHE A 158 -1.67 7.96 17.11
N GLU A 159 -1.92 6.87 16.38
CA GLU A 159 -1.45 6.69 15.00
C GLU A 159 -2.08 7.71 14.05
N THR A 160 -3.37 8.00 14.19
CA THR A 160 -4.04 9.06 13.41
C THR A 160 -3.66 10.46 13.86
N LEU A 161 -3.31 10.68 15.13
CA LEU A 161 -2.79 11.96 15.60
C LEU A 161 -1.36 12.21 15.09
N ALA A 162 -0.56 11.15 14.97
CA ALA A 162 0.76 11.21 14.35
C ALA A 162 0.68 11.56 12.85
N GLU A 163 -0.47 11.36 12.18
CA GLU A 163 -0.73 11.89 10.84
C GLU A 163 -0.75 13.43 10.78
N TYR A 164 -1.00 14.12 11.91
CA TYR A 164 -1.04 15.59 12.00
C TYR A 164 0.29 16.20 12.41
N LEU A 165 1.27 15.38 12.81
CA LEU A 165 2.58 15.85 13.22
C LEU A 165 3.54 15.83 12.03
N THR A 166 4.38 16.87 11.90
CA THR A 166 5.43 16.86 10.89
C THR A 166 6.37 15.67 11.12
N VAL A 167 6.97 15.14 10.04
CA VAL A 167 7.86 13.95 10.08
C VAL A 167 8.85 13.98 11.26
N PRO A 168 9.52 15.12 11.56
CA PRO A 168 10.48 15.17 12.67
C PRO A 168 9.81 15.02 14.04
N ILE A 169 8.64 15.61 14.24
CA ILE A 169 7.92 15.58 15.52
C ILE A 169 7.30 14.20 15.74
N ALA A 170 6.66 13.63 14.71
CA ALA A 170 6.15 12.27 14.77
C ALA A 170 7.29 11.29 15.09
N SER A 171 8.40 11.37 14.35
CA SER A 171 9.58 10.52 14.60
C SER A 171 10.15 10.71 16.00
N ALA A 172 10.26 11.94 16.49
CA ALA A 172 10.74 12.23 17.85
C ALA A 172 9.81 11.67 18.91
N LEU A 173 8.49 11.78 18.75
CA LEU A 173 7.53 11.17 19.68
C LEU A 173 7.61 9.64 19.63
N TYR A 174 7.61 9.02 18.45
CA TYR A 174 7.76 7.58 18.31
C TYR A 174 9.05 7.06 18.95
N LEU A 175 10.16 7.78 18.79
CA LEU A 175 11.46 7.39 19.33
C LEU A 175 11.61 7.71 20.82
N ASN A 176 10.98 8.76 21.35
CA ASN A 176 11.22 9.22 22.72
C ASN A 176 10.08 8.94 23.70
N LEU A 177 8.90 8.51 23.23
CA LEU A 177 7.78 8.19 24.12
C LEU A 177 8.14 6.99 25.03
N PRO A 178 7.97 7.10 26.35
CA PRO A 178 8.23 6.02 27.30
C PRO A 178 7.02 5.06 27.41
N THR A 179 6.45 4.66 26.28
CA THR A 179 5.37 3.67 26.24
C THR A 179 5.91 2.28 25.96
N ARG A 180 5.24 1.23 26.44
CA ARG A 180 5.61 -0.18 26.15
C ARG A 180 5.66 -0.45 24.65
N VAL A 181 4.73 0.13 23.89
CA VAL A 181 4.66 0.02 22.42
C VAL A 181 5.88 0.67 21.78
N ALA A 182 6.21 1.92 22.14
CA ALA A 182 7.37 2.61 21.60
C ALA A 182 8.70 1.92 21.98
N ALA A 183 8.82 1.42 23.21
CA ALA A 183 9.98 0.64 23.65
C ALA A 183 10.16 -0.65 22.83
N LYS A 184 9.05 -1.36 22.55
CA LYS A 184 9.07 -2.57 21.73
C LYS A 184 9.44 -2.27 20.27
N LEU A 185 8.84 -1.24 19.67
CA LEU A 185 9.20 -0.80 18.30
C LEU A 185 10.67 -0.39 18.17
N ARG A 186 11.24 0.28 19.19
CA ARG A 186 12.68 0.59 19.26
C ARG A 186 13.53 -0.68 19.32
N SER A 187 13.14 -1.65 20.14
CA SER A 187 13.83 -2.94 20.23
C SER A 187 13.80 -3.68 18.89
N ASN A 188 12.63 -3.77 18.25
CA ASN A 188 12.46 -4.38 16.93
C ASN A 188 13.32 -3.70 15.87
N ARG A 189 13.34 -2.35 15.86
CA ARG A 189 14.21 -1.56 14.97
C ARG A 189 15.67 -1.92 15.13
N ASN A 190 16.15 -2.02 16.38
CA ASN A 190 17.56 -2.29 16.65
C ASN A 190 17.96 -3.69 16.17
N VAL A 191 17.09 -4.69 16.36
CA VAL A 191 17.29 -6.05 15.83
C VAL A 191 17.33 -6.03 14.30
N ALA A 192 16.36 -5.37 13.65
CA ALA A 192 16.33 -5.21 12.19
C ALA A 192 17.61 -4.59 11.63
N HIS A 193 18.06 -3.53 12.29
CA HIS A 193 19.21 -2.74 11.89
C HIS A 193 20.48 -3.56 12.02
N ARG A 194 20.65 -4.26 13.14
CA ARG A 194 21.77 -5.16 13.40
C ARG A 194 21.84 -6.27 12.35
N VAL A 195 20.73 -6.97 12.09
CA VAL A 195 20.70 -8.03 11.07
C VAL A 195 21.04 -7.47 9.68
N ALA A 196 20.46 -6.34 9.30
CA ALA A 196 20.76 -5.71 8.01
C ALA A 196 22.23 -5.25 7.89
N GLU A 197 22.83 -4.81 8.99
CA GLU A 197 24.23 -4.44 9.06
C GLU A 197 25.16 -5.66 8.98
N GLU A 198 24.87 -6.72 9.73
CA GLU A 198 25.59 -8.00 9.68
C GLU A 198 25.56 -8.60 8.27
N LEU A 199 24.41 -8.53 7.58
CA LEU A 199 24.27 -8.94 6.18
C LEU A 199 25.20 -8.16 5.24
N LEU A 200 25.23 -6.84 5.40
CA LEU A 200 26.06 -5.97 4.58
C LEU A 200 27.55 -6.23 4.81
N GLU A 201 27.97 -6.36 6.07
CA GLU A 201 29.36 -6.65 6.42
C GLU A 201 29.83 -8.02 5.93
N THR A 202 28.99 -9.04 6.07
CA THR A 202 29.28 -10.39 5.56
C THR A 202 29.53 -10.36 4.06
N LYS A 203 28.74 -9.60 3.30
CA LYS A 203 28.91 -9.50 1.84
C LYS A 203 30.09 -8.62 1.43
N LEU A 204 30.40 -7.57 2.19
CA LEU A 204 31.56 -6.72 1.94
C LEU A 204 32.88 -7.47 2.19
N SER A 205 32.92 -8.33 3.22
CA SER A 205 34.08 -9.15 3.61
C SER A 205 34.34 -10.34 2.70
N GLN A 206 33.29 -10.99 2.17
CA GLN A 206 33.41 -12.11 1.21
C GLN A 206 33.90 -11.69 -0.19
N GLY A 207 33.98 -10.39 -0.47
CA GLY A 207 34.30 -9.86 -1.79
C GLY A 207 33.10 -9.84 -2.73
N LEU A 208 33.03 -8.86 -3.63
CA LEU A 208 31.92 -8.74 -4.58
C LEU A 208 32.04 -9.85 -5.65
N PRO A 209 31.01 -10.67 -5.88
CA PRO A 209 31.07 -11.73 -6.89
C PRO A 209 31.33 -11.14 -8.28
N ARG A 210 32.22 -11.79 -9.05
CA ARG A 210 32.32 -11.57 -10.50
C ARG A 210 31.08 -12.16 -11.16
N THR A 211 30.16 -11.27 -11.50
CA THR A 211 29.05 -11.37 -12.47
C THR A 211 28.01 -12.50 -12.38
N ASP A 212 28.33 -13.71 -11.92
CA ASP A 212 27.49 -14.91 -12.19
C ASP A 212 26.61 -15.35 -11.02
N LYS A 213 26.74 -14.73 -9.83
CA LYS A 213 25.83 -14.91 -8.68
C LYS A 213 25.55 -13.57 -8.00
N ARG A 214 24.80 -12.70 -8.69
CA ARG A 214 24.38 -11.41 -8.13
C ARG A 214 23.07 -11.57 -7.36
N ASP A 215 23.16 -11.49 -6.04
CA ASP A 215 22.00 -11.27 -5.18
C ASP A 215 21.81 -9.77 -4.89
N LEU A 216 20.68 -9.39 -4.28
CA LEU A 216 20.37 -7.98 -4.02
C LEU A 216 21.39 -7.33 -3.07
N MET A 217 21.97 -8.11 -2.14
CA MET A 217 23.04 -7.60 -1.27
C MET A 217 24.32 -7.28 -2.05
N SER A 218 24.68 -8.08 -3.06
CA SER A 218 25.85 -7.81 -3.89
C SER A 218 25.70 -6.50 -4.66
N ILE A 219 24.47 -6.18 -5.10
CA ILE A 219 24.13 -4.90 -5.74
C ILE A 219 24.27 -3.76 -4.74
N PHE A 220 23.73 -3.90 -3.51
CA PHE A 220 23.87 -2.88 -2.48
C PHE A 220 25.31 -2.66 -2.03
N ALA A 221 26.09 -3.72 -1.87
CA ALA A 221 27.51 -3.65 -1.52
C ALA A 221 28.32 -2.97 -2.65
N GLN A 222 27.96 -3.21 -3.92
CA GLN A 222 28.54 -2.52 -5.07
C GLN A 222 28.14 -1.04 -5.10
N ALA A 223 26.88 -0.71 -4.80
CA ALA A 223 26.40 0.67 -4.71
C ALA A 223 27.13 1.45 -3.61
N CYS A 224 27.43 0.84 -2.46
CA CYS A 224 28.27 1.45 -1.42
C CYS A 224 29.69 1.79 -1.92
N LYS A 225 30.26 0.96 -2.80
CA LYS A 225 31.62 1.11 -3.36
C LYS A 225 31.68 1.91 -4.65
N SER A 226 30.54 2.35 -5.19
CA SER A 226 30.49 3.06 -6.48
C SER A 226 31.19 4.42 -6.41
N MET A 227 32.05 4.70 -7.38
CA MET A 227 32.68 6.02 -7.54
C MET A 227 31.75 7.04 -8.20
N HIS A 228 30.68 6.59 -8.86
CA HIS A 228 29.72 7.46 -9.51
C HIS A 228 28.66 7.93 -8.51
N ALA A 229 28.58 9.24 -8.29
CA ALA A 229 27.67 9.84 -7.31
C ALA A 229 26.19 9.42 -7.50
N HIS A 230 25.73 9.25 -8.74
CA HIS A 230 24.36 8.84 -9.07
C HIS A 230 24.03 7.38 -8.72
N SER A 231 25.05 6.52 -8.56
CA SER A 231 24.88 5.10 -8.23
C SER A 231 25.41 4.77 -6.84
N ARG A 232 25.89 5.77 -6.10
CA ARG A 232 26.44 5.61 -4.76
C ARG A 232 25.34 5.75 -3.73
N MET A 233 25.18 4.72 -2.90
CA MET A 233 24.30 4.77 -1.74
C MET A 233 25.12 4.86 -0.47
N SER A 234 24.69 5.68 0.48
CA SER A 234 25.24 5.66 1.83
C SER A 234 24.91 4.34 2.52
N ARG A 235 25.75 3.96 3.50
CA ARG A 235 25.49 2.79 4.35
C ARG A 235 24.10 2.86 5.00
N TYR A 236 23.68 4.05 5.43
CA TYR A 236 22.35 4.29 5.99
C TYR A 236 21.23 3.96 4.99
N GLU A 237 21.34 4.44 3.75
CA GLU A 237 20.36 4.17 2.70
C GLU A 237 20.29 2.69 2.37
N VAL A 238 21.43 2.00 2.27
CA VAL A 238 21.45 0.54 2.05
C VAL A 238 20.75 -0.21 3.17
N ILE A 239 21.10 0.07 4.44
CA ILE A 239 20.48 -0.59 5.58
C ILE A 239 18.97 -0.28 5.66
N SER A 240 18.57 0.93 5.29
CA SER A 240 17.15 1.34 5.19
C SER A 240 16.39 0.54 4.11
N GLN A 241 17.00 0.34 2.94
CA GLN A 241 16.40 -0.46 1.87
C GLN A 241 16.31 -1.95 2.22
N VAL A 242 17.37 -2.53 2.79
CA VAL A 242 17.39 -3.95 3.21
C VAL A 242 16.26 -4.21 4.20
N ARG A 243 16.09 -3.37 5.22
CA ARG A 243 14.97 -3.47 6.18
C ARG A 243 13.61 -3.36 5.49
N THR A 244 13.45 -2.41 4.57
CA THR A 244 12.20 -2.21 3.83
C THR A 244 11.83 -3.45 3.01
N ILE A 245 12.79 -4.06 2.31
CA ILE A 245 12.57 -5.25 1.47
C ILE A 245 12.28 -6.48 2.34
N MET A 246 13.04 -6.69 3.41
CA MET A 246 12.79 -7.77 4.38
C MET A 246 11.36 -7.69 4.92
N PHE A 247 10.91 -6.48 5.25
CA PHE A 247 9.56 -6.26 5.75
C PHE A 247 8.49 -6.49 4.68
N ALA A 248 8.59 -5.76 3.56
CA ALA A 248 7.52 -5.72 2.56
C ALA A 248 7.26 -7.08 1.89
N GLY A 249 8.31 -7.85 1.63
CA GLY A 249 8.20 -9.14 0.93
C GLY A 249 7.87 -10.33 1.83
N SER A 250 7.89 -10.14 3.15
CA SER A 250 7.72 -11.19 4.16
C SER A 250 6.25 -11.42 4.51
N GLU A 251 5.64 -10.45 5.20
CA GLU A 251 4.28 -10.57 5.71
C GLU A 251 3.25 -10.80 4.60
N THR A 252 3.43 -10.09 3.47
CA THR A 252 2.54 -10.22 2.32
C THR A 252 2.59 -11.64 1.74
N THR A 253 3.76 -12.17 1.43
CA THR A 253 3.90 -13.50 0.83
C THR A 253 3.39 -14.61 1.77
N THR A 254 3.68 -14.51 3.07
CA THR A 254 3.18 -15.47 4.07
C THR A 254 1.65 -15.47 4.14
N ASN A 255 1.02 -14.30 4.12
CA ASN A 255 -0.44 -14.18 4.09
C ASN A 255 -1.02 -14.69 2.76
N ALA A 256 -0.41 -14.39 1.61
CA ALA A 256 -0.83 -14.94 0.32
C ALA A 256 -0.82 -16.46 0.31
N LEU A 257 0.25 -17.08 0.83
CA LEU A 257 0.35 -18.54 0.94
C LEU A 257 -0.72 -19.11 1.88
N SER A 258 -0.97 -18.43 2.99
CA SER A 258 -2.00 -18.84 3.95
C SER A 258 -3.40 -18.84 3.31
N PHE A 259 -3.75 -17.78 2.57
CA PHE A 259 -4.99 -17.73 1.80
C PHE A 259 -5.03 -18.75 0.67
N ALA A 260 -3.92 -18.95 -0.05
CA ALA A 260 -3.84 -19.97 -1.09
C ALA A 260 -4.14 -21.38 -0.53
N LEU A 261 -3.53 -21.74 0.60
CA LEU A 261 -3.77 -23.02 1.26
C LEU A 261 -5.23 -23.14 1.75
N LEU A 262 -5.79 -22.06 2.28
CA LEU A 262 -7.20 -22.01 2.68
C LEU A 262 -8.13 -22.29 1.50
N GLU A 263 -7.92 -21.63 0.36
CA GLU A 263 -8.74 -21.82 -0.84
C GLU A 263 -8.57 -23.23 -1.43
N LEU A 264 -7.36 -23.79 -1.43
CA LEU A 264 -7.13 -25.17 -1.85
C LEU A 264 -7.82 -26.19 -0.94
N ALA A 265 -7.87 -25.94 0.38
CA ALA A 265 -8.58 -26.79 1.33
C ALA A 265 -10.10 -26.74 1.13
N LYS A 266 -10.66 -25.56 0.83
CA LYS A 266 -12.08 -25.38 0.50
C LYS A 266 -12.47 -26.00 -0.84
N TYR A 267 -11.56 -26.02 -1.82
CA TYR A 267 -11.83 -26.51 -3.17
C TYR A 267 -10.85 -27.63 -3.61
N PRO A 268 -11.03 -28.87 -3.11
CA PRO A 268 -10.10 -29.98 -3.39
C PRO A 268 -9.95 -30.33 -4.88
N HIS A 269 -10.95 -30.01 -5.71
CA HIS A 269 -10.88 -30.26 -7.15
C HIS A 269 -9.85 -29.35 -7.84
N TYR A 270 -9.76 -28.07 -7.46
CA TYR A 270 -8.71 -27.17 -7.94
C TYR A 270 -7.34 -27.57 -7.40
N GLN A 271 -7.27 -28.06 -6.17
CA GLN A 271 -6.03 -28.62 -5.62
C GLN A 271 -5.51 -29.82 -6.43
N ARG A 272 -6.38 -30.74 -6.83
CA ARG A 272 -6.00 -31.87 -7.70
C ARG A 272 -5.50 -31.38 -9.06
N ARG A 273 -6.20 -30.43 -9.67
CA ARG A 273 -5.83 -29.85 -10.97
C ARG A 273 -4.48 -29.11 -10.92
N LEU A 274 -4.25 -28.33 -9.86
CA LEU A 274 -2.97 -27.63 -9.66
C LEU A 274 -1.83 -28.63 -9.48
N ARG A 275 -2.06 -29.65 -8.65
CA ARG A 275 -1.08 -30.70 -8.42
C ARG A 275 -0.75 -31.48 -9.70
N SER A 276 -1.74 -31.79 -10.54
CA SER A 276 -1.47 -32.48 -11.81
C SER A 276 -0.63 -31.65 -12.77
N GLU A 277 -0.87 -30.33 -12.87
CA GLU A 277 -0.06 -29.44 -13.71
C GLU A 277 1.40 -29.39 -13.22
N ILE A 278 1.60 -29.21 -11.90
CA ILE A 278 2.94 -29.16 -11.30
C ILE A 278 3.67 -30.49 -11.49
N ARG A 279 2.99 -31.63 -11.29
CA ARG A 279 3.61 -32.96 -11.48
C ARG A 279 4.01 -33.22 -12.92
N ALA A 280 3.18 -32.83 -13.89
CA ALA A 280 3.53 -32.94 -15.30
C ALA A 280 4.78 -32.10 -15.66
N MET A 281 4.89 -30.90 -15.10
CA MET A 281 6.09 -30.07 -15.26
C MET A 281 7.32 -30.73 -14.62
N GLU A 282 7.21 -31.21 -13.38
CA GLU A 282 8.29 -31.91 -12.68
C GLU A 282 8.77 -33.16 -13.43
N GLU A 283 7.86 -33.94 -14.02
CA GLU A 283 8.21 -35.09 -14.84
C GLU A 283 9.01 -34.68 -16.09
N THR A 284 8.59 -33.61 -16.75
CA THR A 284 9.28 -33.05 -17.93
C THR A 284 10.68 -32.52 -17.57
N VAL A 285 10.81 -31.88 -16.41
CA VAL A 285 12.09 -31.38 -15.87
C VAL A 285 13.00 -32.52 -15.40
N ARG A 286 12.44 -33.57 -14.81
CA ARG A 286 13.21 -34.74 -14.39
C ARG A 286 13.73 -35.54 -15.59
N ALA A 287 12.94 -35.67 -16.65
CA ALA A 287 13.34 -36.39 -17.87
C ALA A 287 14.58 -35.80 -18.56
N ARG A 288 14.80 -34.49 -18.42
CA ARG A 288 15.99 -33.78 -18.93
C ARG A 288 17.18 -33.75 -17.95
N GLY A 289 16.96 -34.14 -16.69
CA GLY A 289 17.99 -34.14 -15.64
C GLY A 289 18.27 -32.76 -15.04
N ASP A 290 17.36 -31.80 -15.19
CA ASP A 290 17.52 -30.42 -14.70
C ASP A 290 16.69 -30.15 -13.43
N GLU A 291 16.86 -28.97 -12.86
CA GLU A 291 15.96 -28.39 -11.84
C GLU A 291 14.91 -27.48 -12.50
N ILE A 292 13.78 -27.28 -11.83
CA ILE A 292 12.72 -26.41 -12.36
C ILE A 292 13.19 -24.96 -12.34
N SER A 293 13.17 -24.33 -13.51
CA SER A 293 13.57 -22.92 -13.66
C SER A 293 12.41 -21.97 -13.36
N PRO A 294 12.69 -20.71 -12.96
CA PRO A 294 11.64 -19.71 -12.74
C PRO A 294 10.76 -19.48 -13.98
N ALA A 295 11.36 -19.50 -15.18
CA ALA A 295 10.63 -19.33 -16.44
C ALA A 295 9.59 -20.44 -16.67
N GLU A 296 9.89 -21.66 -16.24
CA GLU A 296 8.95 -22.78 -16.34
C GLU A 296 7.83 -22.68 -15.32
N VAL A 297 8.12 -22.16 -14.13
CA VAL A 297 7.09 -21.85 -13.14
C VAL A 297 6.13 -20.78 -13.66
N GLU A 298 6.67 -19.74 -14.31
CA GLU A 298 5.88 -18.70 -14.96
C GLU A 298 5.05 -19.24 -16.15
N ALA A 299 5.56 -20.26 -16.84
CA ALA A 299 4.89 -20.88 -17.98
C ALA A 299 3.71 -21.79 -17.60
N MET A 300 3.51 -22.15 -16.32
CA MET A 300 2.39 -23.00 -15.87
C MET A 300 1.07 -22.22 -15.80
N PRO A 301 0.16 -22.36 -16.78
CA PRO A 301 -0.98 -21.46 -16.92
C PRO A 301 -1.99 -21.55 -15.76
N PHE A 302 -2.26 -22.76 -15.23
CA PHE A 302 -3.22 -22.92 -14.15
C PHE A 302 -2.65 -22.45 -12.81
N LEU A 303 -1.36 -22.66 -12.54
CA LEU A 303 -0.66 -22.05 -11.40
C LEU A 303 -0.75 -20.51 -11.45
N GLN A 304 -0.50 -19.90 -12.61
CA GLN A 304 -0.61 -18.45 -12.75
C GLN A 304 -2.05 -17.96 -12.56
N ALA A 305 -3.04 -18.68 -13.10
CA ALA A 305 -4.45 -18.36 -12.92
C ALA A 305 -4.86 -18.50 -11.44
N PHE A 306 -4.44 -19.56 -10.76
CA PHE A 306 -4.69 -19.79 -9.34
C PHE A 306 -4.11 -18.67 -8.48
N ASN A 307 -2.84 -18.30 -8.68
CA ASN A 307 -2.19 -17.21 -7.95
C ASN A 307 -2.93 -15.88 -8.15
N LYS A 308 -3.33 -15.57 -9.38
CA LYS A 308 -4.12 -14.36 -9.69
C LYS A 308 -5.48 -14.39 -8.99
N GLU A 309 -6.16 -15.53 -8.96
CA GLU A 309 -7.47 -15.66 -8.33
C GLU A 309 -7.40 -15.53 -6.81
N VAL A 310 -6.39 -16.11 -6.17
CA VAL A 310 -6.13 -15.93 -4.74
C VAL A 310 -5.92 -14.46 -4.42
N LEU A 311 -5.10 -13.75 -5.19
CA LEU A 311 -4.82 -12.31 -4.97
C LEU A 311 -6.00 -11.41 -5.36
N ARG A 312 -6.85 -11.84 -6.30
CA ARG A 312 -8.10 -11.15 -6.65
C ARG A 312 -9.07 -11.20 -5.47
N LEU A 313 -9.25 -12.38 -4.87
CA LEU A 313 -10.14 -12.60 -3.73
C LEU A 313 -9.56 -12.03 -2.43
N HIS A 314 -8.26 -12.21 -2.19
CA HIS A 314 -7.59 -11.85 -0.93
C HIS A 314 -6.48 -10.82 -1.17
N PRO A 315 -6.83 -9.57 -1.52
CA PRO A 315 -5.83 -8.53 -1.75
C PRO A 315 -5.15 -8.16 -0.42
N LEU A 316 -3.85 -8.46 -0.33
CA LEU A 316 -3.05 -8.24 0.87
C LEU A 316 -2.86 -6.75 1.22
N VAL A 317 -2.99 -5.89 0.22
CA VAL A 317 -3.04 -4.44 0.37
C VAL A 317 -4.40 -3.97 -0.14
N PRO A 318 -5.45 -3.97 0.71
CA PRO A 318 -6.81 -3.72 0.26
C PRO A 318 -7.03 -2.25 -0.16
N TYR A 319 -6.29 -1.32 0.44
CA TYR A 319 -6.46 0.10 0.18
C TYR A 319 -5.16 0.77 -0.24
N MET A 320 -5.21 1.50 -1.36
CA MET A 320 -4.15 2.40 -1.78
C MET A 320 -4.56 3.85 -1.53
N TYR A 321 -3.60 4.69 -1.13
CA TYR A 321 -3.85 6.09 -0.80
C TYR A 321 -3.12 7.01 -1.77
N ARG A 322 -3.83 8.01 -2.29
CA ARG A 322 -3.32 9.03 -3.21
C ARG A 322 -3.90 10.41 -2.90
N GLN A 323 -3.23 11.46 -3.36
CA GLN A 323 -3.79 12.81 -3.38
C GLN A 323 -3.42 13.55 -4.67
N PRO A 324 -4.33 14.33 -5.27
CA PRO A 324 -4.02 15.17 -6.41
C PRO A 324 -3.02 16.27 -6.01
N VAL A 325 -1.99 16.52 -6.82
CA VAL A 325 -1.04 17.63 -6.62
C VAL A 325 -1.67 18.96 -7.01
N ALA A 326 -2.60 18.94 -7.97
CA ALA A 326 -3.38 20.08 -8.43
C ALA A 326 -4.87 19.69 -8.54
N ASN A 327 -5.74 20.68 -8.74
CA ASN A 327 -7.15 20.39 -9.06
C ASN A 327 -7.21 19.59 -10.36
N ASP A 328 -7.94 18.49 -10.37
CA ASP A 328 -8.04 17.57 -11.50
C ASP A 328 -9.47 17.06 -11.68
N ILE A 329 -9.75 16.38 -12.79
CA ILE A 329 -11.04 15.77 -13.12
C ILE A 329 -10.80 14.30 -13.41
N ILE A 330 -11.38 13.43 -12.58
CA ILE A 330 -11.23 11.99 -12.69
C ILE A 330 -12.38 11.41 -13.53
N PRO A 331 -12.11 10.71 -14.63
CA PRO A 331 -13.15 10.02 -15.41
C PRO A 331 -13.66 8.79 -14.67
N LEU A 332 -14.96 8.52 -14.75
CA LEU A 332 -15.63 7.36 -14.15
C LEU A 332 -16.11 6.40 -15.23
N SER A 333 -16.04 5.08 -14.98
CA SER A 333 -16.60 4.08 -15.90
C SER A 333 -18.12 4.04 -15.79
N LYS A 334 -18.65 4.22 -14.57
CA LYS A 334 -20.08 4.33 -14.30
C LYS A 334 -20.40 5.73 -13.78
N PRO A 335 -21.45 6.38 -14.30
CA PRO A 335 -21.86 7.65 -13.73
C PRO A 335 -22.35 7.49 -12.30
N ILE A 336 -22.15 8.51 -11.48
CA ILE A 336 -22.70 8.58 -10.13
C ILE A 336 -23.77 9.66 -10.03
N THR A 337 -24.78 9.40 -9.20
CA THR A 337 -25.83 10.39 -8.88
C THR A 337 -25.43 11.11 -7.60
N THR A 338 -25.29 12.44 -7.68
CA THR A 338 -24.98 13.28 -6.53
C THR A 338 -26.18 13.40 -5.58
N ARG A 339 -25.97 13.95 -4.38
CA ARG A 339 -27.06 14.22 -3.41
C ARG A 339 -28.07 15.24 -3.96
N SER A 340 -27.63 16.13 -4.84
CA SER A 340 -28.50 17.06 -5.59
C SER A 340 -29.31 16.39 -6.71
N GLY A 341 -29.12 15.08 -6.97
CA GLY A 341 -29.81 14.34 -8.03
C GLY A 341 -29.16 14.49 -9.42
N LYS A 342 -28.00 15.16 -9.51
CA LYS A 342 -27.28 15.34 -10.77
C LYS A 342 -26.47 14.08 -11.10
N VAL A 343 -26.59 13.60 -12.33
CA VAL A 343 -25.77 12.49 -12.85
C VAL A 343 -24.46 13.04 -13.39
N ILE A 344 -23.33 12.47 -12.96
CA ILE A 344 -21.99 12.92 -13.37
C ILE A 344 -21.15 11.74 -13.85
N HIS A 345 -20.42 11.96 -14.94
CA HIS A 345 -19.48 10.98 -15.54
C HIS A 345 -18.02 11.27 -15.20
N GLU A 346 -17.78 12.46 -14.65
CA GLU A 346 -16.47 12.98 -14.32
C GLU A 346 -16.54 13.57 -12.91
N LEU A 347 -15.49 13.34 -12.14
CA LEU A 347 -15.40 13.70 -10.73
C LEU A 347 -14.33 14.77 -10.54
N PRO A 348 -14.71 16.05 -10.36
CA PRO A 348 -13.77 17.10 -10.00
C PRO A 348 -13.19 16.87 -8.61
N VAL A 349 -11.87 16.88 -8.50
CA VAL A 349 -11.16 16.75 -7.23
C VAL A 349 -10.21 17.94 -7.00
N PRO A 350 -10.23 18.58 -5.83
CA PRO A 350 -9.27 19.62 -5.49
C PRO A 350 -7.90 19.03 -5.14
N ALA A 351 -6.86 19.86 -5.27
CA ALA A 351 -5.52 19.54 -4.80
C ALA A 351 -5.52 19.14 -3.32
N GLY A 352 -4.73 18.12 -2.97
CA GLY A 352 -4.58 17.61 -1.60
C GLY A 352 -5.75 16.79 -1.07
N LEU A 353 -6.79 16.54 -1.86
CA LEU A 353 -7.88 15.65 -1.44
C LEU A 353 -7.36 14.23 -1.26
N ARG A 354 -7.68 13.62 -0.11
CA ARG A 354 -7.33 12.22 0.16
C ARG A 354 -8.24 11.28 -0.63
N LEU A 355 -7.62 10.42 -1.44
CA LEU A 355 -8.29 9.37 -2.20
C LEU A 355 -7.90 8.01 -1.61
N VAL A 356 -8.90 7.19 -1.32
CA VAL A 356 -8.78 5.81 -0.82
C VAL A 356 -9.28 4.89 -1.92
N LEU A 357 -8.35 4.17 -2.56
CA LEU A 357 -8.67 3.28 -3.67
C LEU A 357 -8.90 1.87 -3.12
N SER A 358 -10.11 1.33 -3.31
CA SER A 358 -10.50 0.00 -2.85
C SER A 358 -10.19 -1.06 -3.91
N ILE A 359 -9.11 -1.79 -3.67
CA ILE A 359 -8.75 -2.99 -4.45
C ILE A 359 -9.79 -4.11 -4.29
N PRO A 360 -10.27 -4.47 -3.09
CA PRO A 360 -11.19 -5.59 -2.94
C PRO A 360 -12.52 -5.37 -3.67
N SER A 361 -13.00 -4.12 -3.74
CA SER A 361 -14.20 -3.77 -4.52
C SER A 361 -13.95 -3.83 -6.02
N CYS A 362 -12.86 -3.22 -6.49
CA CYS A 362 -12.51 -3.24 -7.92
C CYS A 362 -12.29 -4.67 -8.43
N ASN A 363 -11.65 -5.52 -7.64
CA ASN A 363 -11.40 -6.94 -7.96
C ASN A 363 -12.67 -7.79 -8.02
N ARG A 364 -13.80 -7.27 -7.52
CA ARG A 364 -15.11 -7.94 -7.47
C ARG A 364 -16.20 -7.13 -8.19
N ASP A 365 -15.83 -6.12 -8.97
CA ASP A 365 -16.79 -5.44 -9.84
C ASP A 365 -17.37 -6.48 -10.81
N LYS A 366 -18.70 -6.56 -10.89
CA LYS A 366 -19.40 -7.58 -11.68
C LYS A 366 -19.33 -7.32 -13.18
N ASP A 367 -18.93 -6.11 -13.56
CA ASP A 367 -18.87 -5.69 -14.96
C ASP A 367 -17.48 -5.91 -15.59
N ILE A 368 -16.55 -6.53 -14.85
CA ILE A 368 -15.19 -6.94 -15.28
C ILE A 368 -15.04 -8.43 -14.99
#